data_AF-A0A133SKZ9-F1
#
_entry.id   AF-A0A133SKZ9-F1
#
_cell.length_a   1.000
_cell.length_b   1.000
_cell.length_c   1.000
_cell.angle_alpha   90.00
_cell.angle_beta   90.00
_cell.angle_gamma   90.00
#
_symmetry.space_group_name_H-M   'P 1'
#
loop_
_entity.id
_entity.type
_entity.pdbx_description
1 polymer ?
#
loop_
_entity_poly.entity_id
_entity_poly.type
_entity_poly.pdbx_seq_one_letter_code
_entity_poly.pdbx_strand_id
1 'polypeptide(L)'
;MDKFCSYCGAPLAEGAKFCGHCGKKVGMPSGEVDVEPNSDFRVFPNRDYYDKNPANDYTIKEQYFSYHGRLNRKRYFFRSLAEIFVFVVLVILSVVIFPLMILVVPAAIAITVSGVMLTIRRFHDLDKSGWFYLFLFVPVADVIVSLYLVFAKGTDGPNRYGPDPLFEAPLLKH
;
A
#
# COMPACT_ATOMS: atom_id res chain seq x y z
N MET A 1 -37.24 5.02 2.02
CA MET A 1 -36.14 4.03 1.91
C MET A 1 -35.21 4.30 3.07
N ASP A 2 -35.09 3.36 4.00
CA ASP A 2 -34.21 3.53 5.16
C ASP A 2 -32.76 3.57 4.68
N LYS A 3 -32.05 4.65 5.02
CA LYS A 3 -30.64 4.82 4.68
C LYS A 3 -29.80 4.19 5.79
N PHE A 4 -28.76 3.45 5.43
CA PHE A 4 -27.85 2.81 6.39
C PHE A 4 -26.45 3.42 6.29
N CYS A 5 -25.71 3.39 7.41
CA CYS A 5 -24.35 3.89 7.45
C CYS A 5 -23.41 2.98 6.65
N SER A 6 -22.71 3.55 5.66
CA SER A 6 -21.74 2.82 4.83
C SER A 6 -20.54 2.25 5.60
N TYR A 7 -20.33 2.68 6.84
CA TYR A 7 -19.20 2.24 7.66
C TYR A 7 -19.58 1.18 8.71
N CYS A 8 -20.74 1.27 9.34
CA CYS A 8 -21.13 0.38 10.44
C CYS A 8 -22.48 -0.34 10.23
N GLY A 9 -23.21 -0.06 9.15
CA GLY A 9 -24.49 -0.68 8.85
C GLY A 9 -25.67 -0.25 9.72
N ALA A 10 -25.47 0.62 10.71
CA ALA A 10 -26.57 1.13 11.54
C ALA A 10 -27.56 1.99 10.72
N PRO A 11 -28.86 1.97 11.05
CA PRO A 11 -29.85 2.84 10.40
C PRO A 11 -29.51 4.31 10.65
N LEU A 12 -29.64 5.12 9.61
CA LEU A 12 -29.44 6.56 9.67
C LEU A 12 -30.79 7.24 9.79
N ALA A 13 -30.87 8.19 10.72
CA ALA A 13 -31.99 9.10 10.78
C ALA A 13 -32.08 9.91 9.47
N GLU A 14 -33.30 10.25 9.07
CA GLU A 14 -33.57 11.03 7.86
C GLU A 14 -32.82 12.37 7.92
N GLY A 15 -31.95 12.64 6.94
CA GLY A 15 -31.13 13.86 6.89
C GLY A 15 -29.90 13.89 7.81
N ALA A 16 -29.52 12.78 8.44
CA ALA A 16 -28.35 12.73 9.31
C ALA A 16 -27.04 13.05 8.57
N LYS A 17 -26.31 14.09 9.02
CA LYS A 17 -24.96 14.44 8.53
C LYS A 17 -23.87 13.52 9.07
N PHE A 18 -24.12 12.84 10.19
CA PHE A 18 -23.21 11.91 10.85
C PHE A 18 -23.98 10.69 11.38
N CYS A 19 -23.35 9.53 11.41
CA CYS A 19 -23.93 8.32 11.97
C CYS A 19 -23.98 8.39 13.50
N GLY A 20 -25.16 8.22 14.08
CA GLY A 20 -25.34 8.23 15.55
C GLY A 20 -24.71 7.05 16.29
N HIS A 21 -24.30 5.99 15.58
CA HIS A 21 -23.67 4.82 16.19
C HIS A 21 -22.13 4.86 16.13
N CYS A 22 -21.55 5.24 14.97
CA CYS A 22 -20.09 5.23 14.78
C CYS A 22 -19.45 6.61 14.61
N GLY A 23 -20.24 7.69 14.55
CA GLY A 23 -19.75 9.07 14.46
C GLY A 23 -19.26 9.52 13.08
N LYS A 24 -19.28 8.66 12.04
CA LYS A 24 -18.77 9.03 10.71
C LYS A 24 -19.74 9.88 9.90
N LYS A 25 -19.19 10.81 9.11
CA LYS A 25 -19.94 11.71 8.23
C LYS A 25 -20.65 10.92 7.12
N VAL A 26 -21.91 11.25 6.87
CA VAL A 26 -22.75 10.69 5.83
C VAL A 26 -22.70 11.62 4.61
N GLY A 27 -22.46 11.09 3.41
CA GLY A 27 -22.56 11.84 2.15
C GLY A 27 -21.25 12.29 1.48
N MET A 28 -20.22 11.46 1.45
CA MET A 28 -19.21 11.60 0.38
C MET A 28 -19.84 11.08 -0.92
N PRO A 29 -19.81 11.85 -2.03
CA PRO A 29 -20.38 11.39 -3.29
C PRO A 29 -19.59 10.19 -3.77
N SER A 30 -20.24 9.03 -3.77
CA SER A 30 -19.84 7.91 -4.61
C SER A 30 -19.81 8.44 -6.04
N GLY A 31 -18.63 8.48 -6.66
CA GLY A 31 -18.56 8.63 -8.11
C GLY A 31 -19.54 7.65 -8.72
N GLU A 32 -20.37 8.16 -9.62
CA GLU A 32 -21.31 7.40 -10.42
C GLU A 32 -20.48 6.40 -11.23
N VAL A 33 -20.37 5.18 -10.72
CA VAL A 33 -19.91 4.03 -11.48
C VAL A 33 -21.20 3.43 -12.00
N ASP A 34 -21.36 3.43 -13.31
CA ASP A 34 -22.45 2.72 -13.98
C ASP A 34 -22.29 1.22 -13.70
N VAL A 35 -22.97 0.75 -12.65
CA VAL A 35 -22.97 -0.66 -12.26
C VAL A 35 -24.04 -1.36 -13.10
N GLU A 36 -23.59 -2.27 -13.97
CA GLU A 36 -24.50 -3.18 -14.68
C GLU A 36 -25.38 -3.95 -13.68
N PRO A 37 -26.67 -4.19 -13.98
CA PRO A 37 -27.67 -4.61 -12.99
C PRO A 37 -27.47 -6.02 -12.39
N ASN A 38 -26.36 -6.70 -12.71
CA ASN A 38 -26.12 -8.09 -12.35
C ASN A 38 -24.76 -8.36 -11.69
N SER A 39 -24.05 -7.33 -11.20
CA SER A 39 -22.90 -7.55 -10.32
C SER A 39 -23.36 -7.50 -8.86
N ASP A 40 -23.21 -8.62 -8.16
CA ASP A 40 -23.45 -8.80 -6.73
C ASP A 40 -22.55 -7.87 -5.88
N PHE A 41 -22.95 -6.61 -5.75
CA PHE A 41 -22.19 -5.57 -5.06
C PHE A 41 -22.51 -5.51 -3.54
N ARG A 42 -23.11 -6.56 -2.97
CA ARG A 42 -23.31 -6.67 -1.51
C ARG A 42 -22.18 -7.39 -0.78
N VAL A 43 -21.12 -7.79 -1.48
CA VAL A 43 -19.99 -8.45 -0.83
C VAL A 43 -19.07 -7.39 -0.22
N PHE A 44 -19.38 -6.98 1.01
CA PHE A 44 -18.31 -6.55 1.90
C PHE A 44 -17.28 -7.69 1.90
N PRO A 45 -16.02 -7.43 1.53
CA PRO A 45 -15.06 -8.50 1.45
C PRO A 45 -14.95 -9.20 2.81
N ASN A 46 -15.27 -10.50 2.82
CA ASN A 46 -15.10 -11.42 3.95
C ASN A 46 -13.67 -11.27 4.52
N ARG A 47 -13.45 -11.55 5.81
CA ARG A 47 -12.11 -11.73 6.41
C ARG A 47 -11.16 -12.55 5.53
N ASP A 48 -11.64 -13.58 4.83
CA ASP A 48 -10.86 -14.35 3.84
C ASP A 48 -10.37 -13.52 2.64
N TYR A 49 -11.12 -12.51 2.21
CA TYR A 49 -10.68 -11.55 1.19
C TYR A 49 -9.58 -10.65 1.75
N TYR A 50 -9.71 -10.16 2.99
CA TYR A 50 -8.65 -9.41 3.66
C TYR A 50 -7.48 -10.26 4.12
N ASP A 51 -7.58 -11.58 4.21
CA ASP A 51 -6.44 -12.47 4.49
C ASP A 51 -5.69 -12.85 3.21
N LYS A 52 -6.39 -12.88 2.06
CA LYS A 52 -5.83 -13.20 0.73
C LYS A 52 -5.51 -11.98 -0.13
N ASN A 53 -5.88 -10.78 0.32
CA ASN A 53 -5.69 -9.58 -0.48
C ASN A 53 -4.20 -9.20 -0.59
N PRO A 54 -3.69 -8.93 -1.79
CA PRO A 54 -2.28 -8.58 -1.94
C PRO A 54 -1.89 -7.24 -1.29
N ALA A 55 -2.83 -6.42 -0.80
CA ALA A 55 -2.49 -5.24 0.00
C ALA A 55 -2.14 -5.58 1.45
N ASN A 56 -2.51 -6.77 1.93
CA ASN A 56 -2.10 -7.28 3.22
C ASN A 56 -0.82 -8.09 3.10
N ASP A 57 0.23 -7.31 3.15
CA ASP A 57 1.62 -7.72 3.17
C ASP A 57 1.98 -8.35 4.54
N TYR A 58 1.38 -9.50 4.88
CA TYR A 58 1.70 -10.28 6.09
C TYR A 58 2.90 -11.23 5.86
N THR A 59 3.12 -11.62 4.60
CA THR A 59 4.18 -12.54 4.19
C THR A 59 5.19 -11.80 3.31
N ILE A 60 6.26 -11.29 3.94
CA ILE A 60 7.45 -10.71 3.25
C ILE A 60 7.91 -11.60 2.08
N LYS A 61 7.80 -12.92 2.24
CA LYS A 61 8.25 -13.92 1.26
C LYS A 61 7.49 -13.88 -0.06
N GLU A 62 6.18 -13.65 -0.05
CA GLU A 62 5.34 -13.76 -1.25
C GLU A 62 5.34 -12.45 -2.07
N GLN A 63 5.64 -11.33 -1.41
CA GLN A 63 5.50 -10.00 -2.01
C GLN A 63 6.82 -9.25 -2.15
N TYR A 64 7.96 -9.90 -1.93
CA TYR A 64 9.27 -9.26 -2.00
C TYR A 64 9.58 -8.71 -3.40
N PHE A 65 9.14 -9.43 -4.44
CA PHE A 65 9.35 -9.08 -5.85
C PHE A 65 8.04 -8.73 -6.59
N SER A 66 6.96 -8.44 -5.87
CA SER A 66 5.69 -8.04 -6.49
C SER A 66 5.55 -6.51 -6.51
N TYR A 67 5.10 -5.97 -7.65
CA TYR A 67 4.72 -4.57 -7.81
C TYR A 67 3.23 -4.30 -7.57
N HIS A 68 2.42 -5.35 -7.37
CA HIS A 68 0.98 -5.21 -7.18
C HIS A 68 0.64 -4.75 -5.76
N GLY A 69 -0.49 -4.05 -5.62
CA GLY A 69 -0.96 -3.55 -4.34
C GLY A 69 -0.32 -2.23 -3.93
N ARG A 70 -0.54 -1.89 -2.66
CA ARG A 70 -0.17 -0.61 -2.05
C ARG A 70 0.77 -0.83 -0.88
N LEU A 71 1.76 0.03 -0.73
CA LEU A 71 2.69 0.01 0.40
C LEU A 71 2.64 1.35 1.14
N ASN A 72 2.25 1.31 2.41
CA ASN A 72 2.23 2.51 3.24
C ASN A 72 3.64 3.05 3.53
N ARG A 73 3.74 4.35 3.85
CA ARG A 73 5.03 5.03 4.10
C ARG A 73 5.88 4.39 5.20
N LYS A 74 5.26 3.86 6.26
CA LYS A 74 5.99 3.25 7.39
C LYS A 74 6.71 1.98 6.95
N ARG A 75 5.99 1.08 6.28
CA ARG A 75 6.56 -0.17 5.74
C ARG A 75 7.58 0.10 4.65
N TYR A 76 7.29 1.04 3.76
CA TYR A 76 8.26 1.50 2.75
C TYR A 76 9.57 1.93 3.39
N PHE A 77 9.53 2.84 4.37
CA PHE A 77 10.72 3.36 5.03
C PHE A 77 11.56 2.26 5.70
N PHE A 78 10.95 1.41 6.53
CA PHE A 78 11.69 0.35 7.22
C PHE A 78 12.24 -0.72 6.28
N ARG A 79 11.53 -1.04 5.19
CA ARG A 79 12.03 -2.01 4.19
C ARG A 79 13.18 -1.45 3.38
N SER A 80 13.08 -0.21 2.92
CA SER A 80 14.19 0.47 2.24
C SER A 80 15.42 0.58 3.14
N LEU A 81 15.25 0.89 4.43
CA LEU A 81 16.35 0.87 5.39
C LEU A 81 16.96 -0.51 5.57
N ALA A 82 16.14 -1.56 5.64
CA ALA A 82 16.62 -2.93 5.77
C ALA A 82 17.44 -3.36 4.54
N GLU A 83 16.99 -3.03 3.33
CA GLU A 83 17.72 -3.28 2.08
C GLU A 83 19.07 -2.58 2.05
N ILE A 84 19.11 -1.28 2.41
CA ILE A 84 20.34 -0.51 2.50
C ILE A 84 21.29 -1.15 3.53
N PHE A 85 20.77 -1.51 4.71
CA PHE A 85 21.57 -2.13 5.76
C PHE A 85 22.17 -3.46 5.31
N VAL A 86 21.38 -4.36 4.74
CA VAL A 86 21.86 -5.66 4.22
C VAL A 86 22.93 -5.46 3.16
N PHE A 87 22.75 -4.51 2.24
CA PHE A 87 23.73 -4.23 1.20
C PHE A 87 25.05 -3.69 1.76
N VAL A 88 24.98 -2.72 2.69
CA VAL A 88 26.17 -2.15 3.34
C VAL A 88 26.95 -3.22 4.10
N VAL A 89 26.26 -4.07 4.86
CA VAL A 89 26.90 -5.19 5.58
C VAL A 89 27.59 -6.14 4.60
N LEU A 90 26.93 -6.50 3.50
CA LEU A 90 27.52 -7.37 2.47
C LEU A 90 28.80 -6.76 1.89
N VAL A 91 28.79 -5.47 1.54
CA VAL A 91 29.96 -4.77 0.98
C VAL A 91 31.12 -4.72 1.99
N ILE A 92 30.85 -4.45 3.27
CA ILE A 92 31.88 -4.45 4.32
C ILE A 92 32.48 -5.86 4.46
N LEU A 93 31.64 -6.88 4.55
CA LEU A 93 32.08 -8.26 4.68
C LEU A 93 32.85 -8.73 3.44
N SER A 94 32.50 -8.27 2.24
CA SER A 94 33.20 -8.66 1.01
C SER A 94 34.61 -8.09 0.90
N VAL A 95 34.87 -6.92 1.50
CA VAL A 95 36.22 -6.34 1.57
C VAL A 95 37.12 -7.12 2.53
N VAL A 96 36.57 -7.63 3.63
CA VAL A 96 37.33 -8.41 4.63
C VAL A 96 37.47 -9.88 4.21
N ILE A 97 36.43 -10.45 3.58
CA ILE A 97 36.35 -11.85 3.15
C ILE A 97 36.25 -11.85 1.62
N PHE A 98 37.40 -11.74 0.96
CA PHE A 98 37.50 -11.53 -0.49
C PHE A 98 36.64 -12.47 -1.36
N PRO A 99 36.48 -13.77 -1.05
CA PRO A 99 35.57 -14.65 -1.81
C PRO A 99 34.10 -14.18 -1.86
N LEU A 100 33.63 -13.41 -0.87
CA LEU A 100 32.26 -12.88 -0.87
C LEU A 100 32.02 -11.78 -1.92
N MET A 101 33.08 -11.23 -2.54
CA MET A 101 32.95 -10.23 -3.61
C MET A 101 32.10 -10.74 -4.78
N ILE A 102 32.07 -12.05 -5.03
CA ILE A 102 31.24 -12.66 -6.09
C ILE A 102 29.73 -12.48 -5.83
N LEU A 103 29.32 -12.27 -4.57
CA LEU A 103 27.92 -12.10 -4.19
C LEU A 103 27.44 -10.65 -4.32
N VAL A 104 28.35 -9.68 -4.43
CA VAL A 104 28.01 -8.25 -4.41
C VAL A 104 27.15 -7.86 -5.62
N VAL A 105 27.52 -8.28 -6.83
CA VAL A 105 26.78 -7.93 -8.05
C VAL A 105 25.38 -8.59 -8.08
N PRO A 106 25.23 -9.91 -7.83
CA PRO A 106 23.90 -10.53 -7.73
C PRO A 106 23.02 -9.88 -6.65
N ALA A 107 23.59 -9.60 -5.48
CA ALA A 107 22.85 -8.94 -4.41
C ALA A 107 22.43 -7.52 -4.78
N ALA A 108 23.31 -6.74 -5.42
CA ALA A 108 22.98 -5.39 -5.91
C ALA A 108 21.80 -5.43 -6.89
N ILE A 109 21.77 -6.39 -7.81
CA ILE A 109 20.66 -6.58 -8.75
C ILE A 109 19.37 -6.93 -7.99
N ALA A 110 19.41 -7.93 -7.11
CA ALA A 110 18.23 -8.37 -6.36
C ALA A 110 17.64 -7.25 -5.48
N ILE A 111 18.50 -6.50 -4.79
CA ILE A 111 18.12 -5.36 -3.96
C ILE A 111 17.58 -4.22 -4.81
N THR A 112 18.19 -3.91 -5.95
CA THR A 112 17.70 -2.88 -6.87
C THR A 112 16.30 -3.24 -7.38
N VAL A 113 16.09 -4.48 -7.82
CA VAL A 113 14.77 -4.94 -8.28
C VAL A 113 13.74 -4.81 -7.15
N SER A 114 14.06 -5.26 -5.93
CA SER A 114 13.12 -5.15 -4.82
C SER A 114 12.83 -3.69 -4.43
N GLY A 115 13.85 -2.83 -4.40
CA GLY A 115 13.70 -1.39 -4.16
C GLY A 115 12.81 -0.69 -5.20
N VAL A 116 12.91 -1.08 -6.48
CA VAL A 116 11.99 -0.63 -7.54
C VAL A 116 10.56 -1.06 -7.21
N MET A 117 10.34 -2.33 -6.84
CA MET A 117 9.00 -2.84 -6.51
C MET A 117 8.39 -2.19 -5.27
N LEU A 118 9.19 -1.92 -4.23
CA LEU A 118 8.75 -1.17 -3.04
C LEU A 118 8.30 0.24 -3.41
N THR A 119 9.08 0.90 -4.27
CA THR A 119 8.80 2.27 -4.71
C THR A 119 7.56 2.36 -5.61
N ILE A 120 7.37 1.42 -6.53
CA ILE A 120 6.16 1.34 -7.36
C ILE A 120 4.92 1.17 -6.47
N ARG A 121 4.94 0.24 -5.51
CA ARG A 121 3.83 0.06 -4.55
C ARG A 121 3.60 1.28 -3.66
N ARG A 122 4.66 2.05 -3.38
CA ARG A 122 4.54 3.32 -2.66
C ARG A 122 3.86 4.38 -3.50
N PHE A 123 4.15 4.48 -4.80
CA PHE A 123 3.41 5.33 -5.72
C PHE A 123 1.94 4.89 -5.85
N HIS A 124 1.67 3.58 -5.88
CA HIS A 124 0.31 3.06 -5.89
C HIS A 124 -0.48 3.47 -4.63
N ASP A 125 0.16 3.53 -3.46
CA ASP A 125 -0.47 4.03 -2.24
C ASP A 125 -0.85 5.52 -2.32
N LEU A 126 -0.17 6.27 -3.19
CA LEU A 126 -0.44 7.70 -3.49
C LEU A 126 -1.34 7.86 -4.72
N ASP A 127 -1.95 6.77 -5.19
CA ASP A 127 -2.76 6.70 -6.41
C ASP A 127 -2.02 7.27 -7.64
N LYS A 128 -0.72 6.98 -7.76
CA LYS A 128 0.12 7.31 -8.93
C LYS A 128 0.58 6.03 -9.62
N SER A 129 0.80 6.11 -10.93
CA SER A 129 1.35 4.98 -11.70
C SER A 129 2.81 4.72 -11.36
N GLY A 130 3.25 3.46 -11.46
CA GLY A 130 4.65 3.07 -11.29
C GLY A 130 5.65 3.82 -12.20
N TRP A 131 5.20 4.38 -13.33
CA TRP A 131 6.01 5.24 -14.21
C TRP A 131 6.63 6.46 -13.51
N PHE A 132 6.06 6.92 -12.39
CA PHE A 132 6.66 8.00 -11.60
C PHE A 132 8.03 7.62 -11.01
N TYR A 133 8.36 6.31 -10.97
CA TYR A 133 9.71 5.83 -10.64
C TYR A 133 10.78 6.46 -11.54
N LEU A 134 10.47 6.78 -12.80
CA LEU A 134 11.43 7.36 -13.73
C LEU A 134 11.99 8.72 -13.27
N PHE A 135 11.26 9.45 -12.42
CA PHE A 135 11.76 10.71 -11.87
C PHE A 135 12.95 10.53 -10.92
N LEU A 136 13.16 9.33 -10.37
CA LEU A 136 14.33 9.02 -9.54
C LEU A 136 15.64 8.95 -10.35
N PHE A 137 15.57 8.92 -11.68
CA PHE A 137 16.76 9.00 -12.54
C PHE A 137 17.19 10.44 -12.87
N VAL A 138 16.40 11.45 -12.48
CA VAL A 138 16.72 12.87 -12.70
C VAL A 138 17.18 13.47 -11.37
N PRO A 139 18.45 13.88 -11.20
CA PRO A 139 19.03 14.18 -9.88
C PRO A 139 18.23 15.16 -9.01
N VAL A 140 17.70 16.23 -9.59
CA VAL A 140 16.90 17.22 -8.84
C VAL A 140 15.51 16.67 -8.51
N ALA A 141 14.89 15.95 -9.45
CA ALA A 141 13.56 15.36 -9.23
C ALA A 141 13.63 14.21 -8.22
N ASP A 142 14.72 13.44 -8.22
CA ASP A 142 14.96 12.34 -7.28
C ASP A 142 14.85 12.81 -5.83
N VAL A 143 15.56 13.88 -5.46
CA VAL A 143 15.50 14.42 -4.09
C VAL A 143 14.07 14.81 -3.70
N ILE A 144 13.36 15.51 -4.58
CA ILE A 144 11.99 15.98 -4.32
C ILE A 144 11.03 14.80 -4.19
N VAL A 145 11.11 13.85 -5.10
CA VAL A 145 10.23 12.66 -5.15
C VAL A 145 10.52 11.74 -3.97
N SER A 146 11.78 11.52 -3.62
CA SER A 146 12.18 10.72 -2.46
C SER A 146 11.64 11.31 -1.16
N LEU A 147 11.75 12.63 -0.96
CA LEU A 147 11.12 13.30 0.18
C LEU A 147 9.60 13.15 0.17
N TYR A 148 8.97 13.33 -0.99
CA TYR A 148 7.52 13.14 -1.15
C TYR A 148 7.09 11.70 -0.78
N LEU A 149 7.82 10.67 -1.22
CA LEU A 149 7.51 9.27 -0.92
C LEU A 149 7.59 8.96 0.59
N VAL A 150 8.55 9.56 1.29
CA VAL A 150 8.73 9.37 2.75
C VAL A 150 7.64 10.10 3.55
N PHE A 151 7.29 11.33 3.18
CA PHE A 151 6.43 12.18 4.02
C PHE A 151 4.95 12.18 3.63
N ALA A 152 4.61 11.99 2.34
CA ALA A 152 3.22 12.09 1.89
C ALA A 152 2.33 11.01 2.53
N LYS A 153 1.11 11.38 2.91
CA LYS A 153 0.10 10.40 3.34
C LYS A 153 -0.45 9.67 2.10
N GLY A 154 -0.65 8.36 2.21
CA GLY A 154 -1.39 7.58 1.21
C GLY A 154 -2.86 8.00 1.10
N THR A 155 -3.54 7.55 0.05
CA THR A 155 -4.97 7.82 -0.16
C THR A 155 -5.83 7.08 0.87
N ASP A 156 -6.82 7.76 1.44
CA ASP A 156 -7.77 7.14 2.38
C ASP A 156 -8.74 6.20 1.63
N GLY A 157 -8.95 4.99 2.17
CA GLY A 157 -9.86 4.02 1.56
C GLY A 157 -9.29 3.32 0.32
N PRO A 158 -10.08 2.49 -0.40
CA PRO A 158 -9.61 1.78 -1.58
C PRO A 158 -9.29 2.72 -2.74
N ASN A 159 -8.27 2.38 -3.54
CA ASN A 159 -7.93 3.05 -4.79
C ASN A 159 -7.77 2.01 -5.93
N ARG A 160 -7.41 2.46 -7.15
CA ARG A 160 -7.27 1.58 -8.33
C ARG A 160 -6.22 0.47 -8.20
N TYR A 161 -5.34 0.56 -7.21
CA TYR A 161 -4.28 -0.41 -6.93
C TYR A 161 -4.61 -1.34 -5.76
N GLY A 162 -5.77 -1.17 -5.13
CA GLY A 162 -6.27 -2.06 -4.08
C GLY A 162 -6.78 -1.33 -2.84
N PRO A 163 -7.21 -2.12 -1.83
CA PRO A 163 -7.74 -1.57 -0.58
C PRO A 163 -6.65 -0.87 0.23
N ASP A 164 -7.11 -0.07 1.21
CA ASP A 164 -6.23 0.69 2.08
C ASP A 164 -5.31 -0.24 2.91
N PRO A 165 -3.97 -0.08 2.85
CA PRO A 165 -3.02 -0.91 3.59
C PRO A 165 -3.08 -0.68 5.12
N LEU A 166 -3.82 0.33 5.58
CA LEU A 166 -4.11 0.59 6.99
C LEU A 166 -5.53 0.20 7.39
N PHE A 167 -6.30 -0.42 6.48
CA PHE A 167 -7.61 -0.93 6.81
C PHE A 167 -7.48 -2.12 7.77
N GLU A 168 -7.64 -1.83 9.07
CA GLU A 168 -7.92 -2.86 10.06
C GLU A 168 -9.41 -3.20 9.92
N ALA A 169 -9.71 -4.40 9.41
CA ALA A 169 -11.07 -4.91 9.48
C ALA A 169 -11.51 -4.83 10.95
N PRO A 170 -12.67 -4.23 11.27
CA PRO A 170 -13.13 -4.16 12.65
C PRO A 170 -13.17 -5.59 13.17
N LEU A 171 -12.39 -5.85 14.23
CA LEU A 171 -12.40 -7.12 14.92
C LEU A 171 -13.86 -7.38 15.31
N LEU A 172 -14.54 -8.25 14.56
CA LEU A 172 -15.83 -8.78 14.96
C LEU A 172 -15.54 -9.53 16.25
N LYS A 173 -15.79 -8.85 17.39
CA LYS A 173 -15.84 -9.49 18.69
C LYS A 173 -17.04 -10.45 18.61
N HIS A 174 -16.74 -11.72 18.41
CA HIS A 174 -17.70 -12.80 18.61
C HIS A 174 -18.19 -12.78 20.07
#